data_AF-A0A7X9G9H5-F1
#
_entry.id   AF-A0A7X9G9H5-F1
#
_cell.length_a   1.000
_cell.length_b   1.000
_cell.length_c   1.000
_cell.angle_alpha   90.00
_cell.angle_beta   90.00
_cell.angle_gamma   90.00
#
_symmetry.space_group_name_H-M   'P 1'
#
loop_
_entity.id
_entity.type
_entity.pdbx_description
1 polymer ?
#
loop_
_entity_poly.entity_id
_entity_poly.type
_entity_poly.pdbx_seq_one_letter_code
_entity_poly.pdbx_strand_id
1 'polypeptide(L)'
;MTTKHYPYRLGRLCCLILLLVAPRFAQAQGAAESAEDDWRAERAQIEKEIEQEVQAELDRIVTREGIVRTLTQQWKITPPWAWPIPEKYKPIKAVEEALDEVLKKEADKRFPAKEREKFAVEAKEKYPLYKEGDTVTFTIRGGYGANVEVHGTFMRLSPERLRVGNRWINHRDLDADTSACFYADENARRIEEYIIRENSKYDARIANYIFDEKQMRLPGEFLKANYVPDLRKKNASTKNPNLDMWITRKEAVDILYELQRKIEGDKLRKSISEKKFKAMEYEWVADKKEWMPIYIIEEMREEERRKQEAAQRTAGGDGMPMDGGDMPPPM
;
A
#
# COMPACT_ATOMS: atom_id res chain seq x y z
N MET A 1 -63.98 -29.68 -2.01
CA MET A 1 -65.29 -30.21 -1.59
C MET A 1 -65.15 -31.71 -1.44
N THR A 2 -65.26 -32.21 -0.20
CA THR A 2 -65.67 -33.55 0.30
C THR A 2 -65.05 -33.68 1.70
N THR A 3 -65.72 -33.29 2.80
CA THR A 3 -66.64 -34.13 3.63
C THR A 3 -66.00 -35.45 4.06
N LYS A 4 -66.02 -35.93 5.31
CA LYS A 4 -66.72 -35.58 6.56
C LYS A 4 -66.15 -36.49 7.68
N HIS A 5 -66.13 -35.98 8.91
CA HIS A 5 -66.42 -36.62 10.22
C HIS A 5 -65.66 -37.87 10.76
N TYR A 6 -64.98 -37.64 11.90
CA TYR A 6 -65.03 -38.35 13.23
C TYR A 6 -66.16 -39.38 13.42
N PRO A 7 -66.16 -40.37 14.38
CA PRO A 7 -65.74 -40.24 15.81
C PRO A 7 -65.32 -41.54 16.59
N TYR A 8 -65.10 -41.39 17.92
CA TYR A 8 -65.19 -42.38 19.04
C TYR A 8 -64.00 -43.35 19.27
N ARG A 9 -63.58 -43.78 20.48
CA ARG A 9 -64.04 -43.75 21.89
C ARG A 9 -62.84 -44.13 22.78
N LEU A 10 -62.54 -43.40 23.86
CA LEU A 10 -62.73 -43.81 25.27
C LEU A 10 -62.46 -45.28 25.63
N GLY A 11 -61.48 -45.52 26.53
CA GLY A 11 -61.34 -46.82 27.22
C GLY A 11 -60.15 -46.96 28.18
N ARG A 12 -60.40 -46.66 29.47
CA ARG A 12 -59.90 -47.28 30.74
C ARG A 12 -58.41 -47.69 30.86
N LEU A 13 -57.62 -47.11 31.76
CA LEU A 13 -57.48 -47.37 33.22
C LEU A 13 -57.03 -48.80 33.58
N CYS A 14 -55.99 -48.85 34.43
CA CYS A 14 -55.38 -49.97 35.17
C CYS A 14 -54.18 -50.67 34.50
N CYS A 15 -52.98 -50.45 35.04
CA CYS A 15 -52.38 -51.37 36.01
C CYS A 15 -50.92 -51.04 36.36
N LEU A 16 -50.67 -51.13 37.67
CA LEU A 16 -49.46 -51.69 38.30
C LEU A 16 -48.13 -50.91 38.19
N ILE A 17 -47.90 -50.20 39.30
CA ILE A 17 -46.62 -50.03 39.99
C ILE A 17 -45.78 -51.32 39.87
N LEU A 18 -44.65 -51.22 39.17
CA LEU A 18 -43.50 -52.09 39.33
C LEU A 18 -42.29 -51.21 39.65
N LEU A 19 -41.86 -51.32 40.90
CA LEU A 19 -40.57 -50.85 41.39
C LEU A 19 -39.46 -51.43 40.50
N LEU A 20 -38.82 -50.57 39.72
CA LEU A 20 -37.46 -50.77 39.27
C LEU A 20 -36.64 -49.59 39.75
N VAL A 21 -35.80 -49.87 40.74
CA VAL A 21 -34.70 -49.04 41.20
C VAL A 21 -33.81 -48.78 39.98
N ALA A 22 -34.07 -47.68 39.29
CA ALA A 22 -33.16 -47.16 38.27
C ALA A 22 -31.95 -46.58 39.01
N PRO A 23 -30.72 -46.83 38.53
CA PRO A 23 -29.54 -46.26 39.13
C PRO A 23 -29.63 -44.74 39.01
N ARG A 24 -29.53 -44.03 40.14
CA ARG A 24 -29.42 -42.56 40.21
C ARG A 24 -28.28 -41.98 39.35
N PHE A 25 -27.44 -42.82 38.75
CA PHE A 25 -26.39 -42.43 37.82
C PHE A 25 -26.88 -42.08 36.40
N ALA A 26 -28.03 -42.60 35.93
CA ALA A 26 -28.52 -42.28 34.59
C ALA A 26 -29.29 -40.93 34.51
N GLN A 27 -29.91 -40.50 35.62
CA GLN A 27 -30.59 -39.21 35.71
C GLN A 27 -29.62 -38.03 35.84
N ALA A 28 -28.44 -38.23 36.43
CA ALA A 28 -27.39 -37.21 36.50
C ALA A 28 -26.73 -36.98 35.13
N GLN A 29 -26.53 -38.03 34.32
CA GLN A 29 -25.97 -37.89 32.96
C GLN A 29 -26.97 -37.24 31.98
N GLY A 30 -28.25 -37.64 32.02
CA GLY A 30 -29.28 -37.02 31.16
C GLY A 30 -29.67 -35.59 31.57
N ALA A 31 -29.59 -35.24 32.87
CA ALA A 31 -29.81 -33.88 33.34
C ALA A 31 -28.59 -32.98 33.08
N ALA A 32 -27.37 -33.52 33.15
CA ALA A 32 -26.15 -32.79 32.79
C ALA A 32 -26.08 -32.51 31.27
N GLU A 33 -26.41 -33.47 30.40
CA GLU A 33 -26.50 -33.22 28.94
C GLU A 33 -27.64 -32.24 28.61
N SER A 34 -28.81 -32.37 29.25
CA SER A 34 -29.94 -31.45 29.05
C SER A 34 -29.67 -30.04 29.57
N ALA A 35 -28.92 -29.88 30.66
CA ALA A 35 -28.51 -28.58 31.18
C ALA A 35 -27.35 -28.01 30.35
N GLU A 36 -26.42 -28.84 29.86
CA GLU A 36 -25.33 -28.44 28.97
C GLU A 36 -25.82 -27.82 27.65
N ASP A 37 -26.90 -28.36 27.07
CA ASP A 37 -27.50 -27.81 25.86
C ASP A 37 -28.26 -26.49 26.13
N ASP A 38 -28.77 -26.28 27.34
CA ASP A 38 -29.61 -25.13 27.71
C ASP A 38 -28.80 -23.83 27.88
N TRP A 39 -27.72 -23.86 28.67
CA TRP A 39 -26.90 -22.66 28.90
C TRP A 39 -26.10 -22.23 27.66
N ARG A 40 -25.79 -23.17 26.76
CA ARG A 40 -25.16 -22.89 25.48
C ARG A 40 -26.13 -22.19 24.52
N ALA A 41 -27.41 -22.59 24.53
CA ALA A 41 -28.45 -21.89 23.77
C ALA A 41 -28.70 -20.48 24.32
N GLU A 42 -28.75 -20.31 25.64
CA GLU A 42 -28.83 -19.01 26.30
C GLU A 42 -27.62 -18.13 25.96
N ARG A 43 -26.40 -18.67 26.06
CA ARG A 43 -25.18 -17.96 25.66
C ARG A 43 -25.25 -17.51 24.20
N ALA A 44 -25.68 -18.37 23.28
CA ALA A 44 -25.82 -17.99 21.87
C ALA A 44 -26.83 -16.86 21.67
N GLN A 45 -27.88 -16.79 22.50
CA GLN A 45 -28.82 -15.68 22.49
C GLN A 45 -28.19 -14.39 23.03
N ILE A 46 -27.44 -14.47 24.13
CA ILE A 46 -26.67 -13.32 24.67
C ILE A 46 -25.67 -12.80 23.63
N GLU A 47 -24.96 -13.69 22.94
CA GLU A 47 -24.02 -13.34 21.85
C GLU A 47 -24.74 -12.60 20.70
N LYS A 48 -25.95 -13.03 20.30
CA LYS A 48 -26.75 -12.32 19.30
C LYS A 48 -27.15 -10.93 19.76
N GLU A 49 -27.56 -10.77 21.01
CA GLU A 49 -27.91 -9.46 21.53
C GLU A 49 -26.71 -8.53 21.65
N ILE A 50 -25.54 -9.06 22.04
CA ILE A 50 -24.29 -8.32 22.03
C ILE A 50 -23.99 -7.84 20.61
N GLU A 51 -24.13 -8.70 19.60
CA GLU A 51 -23.90 -8.31 18.20
C GLU A 51 -24.83 -7.17 17.76
N GLN A 52 -26.11 -7.25 18.12
CA GLN A 52 -27.08 -6.21 17.78
C GLN A 52 -26.74 -4.88 18.46
N GLU A 53 -26.34 -4.90 19.72
CA GLU A 53 -25.95 -3.70 20.47
C GLU A 53 -24.64 -3.10 19.92
N VAL A 54 -23.63 -3.94 19.65
CA VAL A 54 -22.37 -3.54 19.00
C VAL A 54 -22.66 -2.89 17.65
N GLN A 55 -23.52 -3.50 16.83
CA GLN A 55 -23.88 -2.97 15.52
C GLN A 55 -24.59 -1.60 15.63
N ALA A 56 -25.52 -1.46 16.57
CA ALA A 56 -26.24 -0.21 16.82
C ALA A 56 -25.32 0.92 17.32
N GLU A 57 -24.35 0.61 18.18
CA GLU A 57 -23.35 1.59 18.63
C GLU A 57 -22.35 1.94 17.52
N LEU A 58 -21.90 0.95 16.74
CA LEU A 58 -21.02 1.18 15.59
C LEU A 58 -21.65 2.12 14.55
N ASP A 59 -22.94 1.95 14.26
CA ASP A 59 -23.66 2.80 13.31
C ASP A 59 -23.78 4.26 13.79
N ARG A 60 -23.70 4.50 15.10
CA ARG A 60 -23.70 5.85 15.69
C ARG A 60 -22.29 6.47 15.71
N ILE A 61 -21.28 5.69 16.05
CA ILE A 61 -19.91 6.18 16.28
C ILE A 61 -19.14 6.32 14.97
N VAL A 62 -19.21 5.31 14.11
CA VAL A 62 -18.42 5.25 12.88
C VAL A 62 -19.32 5.65 11.72
N THR A 63 -19.19 6.92 11.30
CA THR A 63 -19.92 7.47 10.16
C THR A 63 -18.98 7.82 9.02
N ARG A 64 -19.43 7.60 7.78
CA ARG A 64 -18.66 8.02 6.58
C ARG A 64 -18.40 9.52 6.57
N GLU A 65 -19.34 10.32 7.05
CA GLU A 65 -19.15 11.77 7.20
C GLU A 65 -18.05 12.12 8.20
N GLY A 66 -17.98 11.44 9.35
CA GLY A 66 -16.91 11.62 10.32
C GLY A 66 -15.53 11.34 9.73
N ILE A 67 -15.42 10.28 8.91
CA ILE A 67 -14.18 9.93 8.22
C ILE A 67 -13.79 10.99 7.19
N VAL A 68 -14.75 11.49 6.40
CA VAL A 68 -14.50 12.60 5.46
C VAL A 68 -13.97 13.82 6.21
N ARG A 69 -14.54 14.18 7.36
CA ARG A 69 -14.07 15.31 8.17
C ARG A 69 -12.62 15.10 8.60
N THR A 70 -12.28 13.93 9.12
CA THR A 70 -10.90 13.57 9.54
C THR A 70 -9.92 13.65 8.37
N LEU A 71 -10.25 13.04 7.24
CA LEU A 71 -9.39 13.04 6.05
C LEU A 71 -9.21 14.43 5.45
N THR A 72 -10.27 15.25 5.45
CA THR A 72 -10.22 16.63 4.97
C THR A 72 -9.23 17.45 5.77
N GLN A 73 -9.22 17.28 7.10
CA GLN A 73 -8.26 17.93 8.00
C GLN A 73 -6.84 17.43 7.77
N GLN A 74 -6.66 16.11 7.64
CA GLN A 74 -5.35 15.49 7.45
C GLN A 74 -4.66 15.98 6.16
N TRP A 75 -5.41 16.09 5.06
CA TRP A 75 -4.86 16.42 3.75
C TRP A 75 -4.95 17.90 3.37
N LYS A 76 -5.56 18.74 4.22
CA LYS A 76 -5.71 20.20 4.01
C LYS A 76 -6.27 20.55 2.63
N ILE A 77 -7.26 19.76 2.18
CA ILE A 77 -7.87 19.89 0.85
C ILE A 77 -8.67 21.19 0.77
N THR A 78 -8.48 21.97 -0.30
CA THR A 78 -9.21 23.21 -0.56
C THR A 78 -9.89 23.16 -1.94
N PRO A 79 -11.21 23.42 -2.06
CA PRO A 79 -12.17 23.61 -0.97
C PRO A 79 -12.34 22.34 -0.11
N PRO A 80 -12.81 22.46 1.14
CA PRO A 80 -12.98 21.33 2.05
C PRO A 80 -13.80 20.22 1.40
N TRP A 81 -13.32 18.99 1.52
CA TRP A 81 -14.03 17.84 1.00
C TRP A 81 -15.28 17.56 1.86
N ALA A 82 -16.43 17.48 1.20
CA ALA A 82 -17.72 17.21 1.82
C ALA A 82 -18.29 15.85 1.39
N TRP A 83 -19.12 15.26 2.26
CA TRP A 83 -19.97 14.11 1.96
C TRP A 83 -21.33 14.60 1.41
N PRO A 84 -21.98 13.94 0.43
CA PRO A 84 -21.53 12.75 -0.29
C PRO A 84 -20.46 13.05 -1.35
N ILE A 85 -19.63 12.05 -1.64
CA ILE A 85 -18.56 12.15 -2.63
C ILE A 85 -19.18 12.12 -4.04
N PRO A 86 -18.82 13.06 -4.94
CA PRO A 86 -19.31 13.03 -6.31
C PRO A 86 -19.01 11.69 -7.00
N GLU A 87 -20.01 11.07 -7.61
CA GLU A 87 -19.84 9.80 -8.34
C GLU A 87 -19.08 9.98 -9.66
N LYS A 88 -19.15 11.19 -10.25
CA LYS A 88 -18.47 11.53 -11.49
C LYS A 88 -17.14 12.19 -11.17
N TYR A 89 -16.05 11.51 -11.52
CA TYR A 89 -14.70 12.04 -11.46
C TYR A 89 -13.94 11.69 -12.75
N LYS A 90 -12.94 12.51 -13.09
CA LYS A 90 -12.09 12.24 -14.25
C LYS A 90 -11.16 11.06 -13.91
N PRO A 91 -10.94 10.11 -14.83
CA PRO A 91 -9.93 9.08 -14.65
C PRO A 91 -8.55 9.69 -14.38
N ILE A 92 -7.75 9.06 -13.51
CA ILE A 92 -6.45 9.59 -13.08
C ILE A 92 -5.50 9.87 -14.25
N LYS A 93 -5.50 9.00 -15.27
CA LYS A 93 -4.72 9.20 -16.52
C LYS A 93 -5.17 10.42 -17.31
N ALA A 94 -6.47 10.69 -17.36
CA ALA A 94 -6.99 11.87 -18.05
C ALA A 94 -6.60 13.18 -17.33
N VAL A 95 -6.37 13.13 -16.01
CA VAL A 95 -5.84 14.28 -15.25
C VAL A 95 -4.37 14.54 -15.62
N GLU A 96 -3.59 13.48 -15.74
CA GLU A 96 -2.19 13.55 -16.17
C GLU A 96 -2.06 14.09 -17.60
N GLU A 97 -2.83 13.53 -18.55
CA GLU A 97 -2.83 13.98 -19.94
C GLU A 97 -3.24 15.45 -20.09
N ALA A 98 -4.25 15.89 -19.33
CA ALA A 98 -4.67 17.29 -19.33
C ALA A 98 -3.56 18.22 -18.82
N LEU A 99 -2.79 17.82 -17.81
CA LEU A 99 -1.64 18.59 -17.35
C LEU A 99 -0.51 18.58 -18.39
N ASP A 100 -0.24 17.43 -19.02
CA ASP A 100 0.79 17.31 -20.06
C ASP A 100 0.51 18.24 -21.25
N GLU A 101 -0.75 18.41 -21.65
CA GLU A 101 -1.14 19.38 -22.70
C GLU A 101 -0.88 20.83 -22.29
N VAL A 102 -1.16 21.18 -21.03
CA VAL A 102 -0.89 22.52 -20.50
C VAL A 102 0.61 22.78 -20.45
N LEU A 103 1.39 21.82 -19.93
CA LEU A 103 2.85 21.94 -19.84
C LEU A 103 3.52 22.00 -21.21
N LYS A 104 3.02 21.26 -22.21
CA LYS A 104 3.48 21.39 -23.60
C LYS A 104 3.28 22.81 -24.14
N LYS A 105 2.08 23.39 -23.95
CA LYS A 105 1.79 24.77 -24.36
C LYS A 105 2.64 25.80 -23.62
N GLU A 106 2.94 25.57 -22.34
CA GLU A 106 3.85 26.42 -21.56
C GLU A 106 5.31 26.28 -22.06
N ALA A 107 5.72 25.05 -22.36
CA ALA A 107 7.05 24.75 -22.91
C ALA A 107 7.25 25.39 -24.28
N ASP A 108 6.28 25.30 -25.19
CA ASP A 108 6.35 25.92 -26.53
C ASP A 108 6.53 27.45 -26.46
N LYS A 109 5.94 28.09 -25.44
CA LYS A 109 6.11 29.54 -25.18
C LYS A 109 7.48 29.85 -24.61
N ARG A 110 7.98 29.01 -23.70
CA ARG A 110 9.26 29.20 -23.01
C ARG A 110 10.47 28.84 -23.88
N PHE A 111 10.30 27.89 -24.77
CA PHE A 111 11.32 27.32 -25.65
C PHE A 111 10.88 27.46 -27.12
N PRO A 112 10.90 28.68 -27.67
CA PRO A 112 10.38 28.95 -29.00
C PRO A 112 11.25 28.30 -30.08
N ALA A 113 10.60 27.76 -31.13
CA ALA A 113 11.29 27.12 -32.25
C ALA A 113 12.32 28.02 -32.95
N LYS A 114 12.15 29.35 -32.88
CA LYS A 114 13.10 30.33 -33.41
C LYS A 114 14.51 30.22 -32.79
N GLU A 115 14.65 29.69 -31.57
CA GLU A 115 15.97 29.44 -31.00
C GLU A 115 16.73 28.35 -31.76
N ARG A 116 16.03 27.40 -32.39
CA ARG A 116 16.67 26.35 -33.21
C ARG A 116 17.30 26.89 -34.48
N GLU A 117 16.72 27.95 -35.05
CA GLU A 117 17.28 28.61 -36.24
C GLU A 117 18.68 29.19 -35.96
N LYS A 118 18.94 29.60 -34.71
CA LYS A 118 20.25 30.10 -34.30
C LYS A 118 21.33 29.03 -34.37
N PHE A 119 21.01 27.76 -34.12
CA PHE A 119 21.99 26.67 -34.17
C PHE A 119 22.59 26.50 -35.57
N ALA A 120 21.82 26.76 -36.63
CA ALA A 120 22.32 26.72 -37.99
C ALA A 120 23.27 27.90 -38.30
N VAL A 121 23.02 29.07 -37.70
CA VAL A 121 23.90 30.24 -37.81
C VAL A 121 25.19 29.99 -37.03
N GLU A 122 25.09 29.55 -35.78
CA GLU A 122 26.22 29.21 -34.91
C GLU A 122 27.08 28.09 -35.52
N ALA A 123 26.48 27.09 -36.17
CA ALA A 123 27.22 26.04 -36.86
C ALA A 123 28.06 26.59 -38.02
N LYS A 124 27.49 27.52 -38.82
CA LYS A 124 28.20 28.16 -39.94
C LYS A 124 29.30 29.11 -39.46
N GLU A 125 29.08 29.80 -38.34
CA GLU A 125 30.10 30.64 -37.71
C GLU A 125 31.24 29.81 -37.11
N LYS A 126 30.92 28.64 -36.53
CA LYS A 126 31.91 27.73 -35.95
C LYS A 126 32.75 27.01 -37.00
N TYR A 127 32.14 26.65 -38.13
CA TYR A 127 32.79 25.94 -39.23
C TYR A 127 32.75 26.79 -40.51
N PRO A 128 33.46 27.94 -40.56
CA PRO A 128 33.52 28.74 -41.77
C PRO A 128 34.29 27.98 -42.85
N LEU A 129 33.73 27.91 -44.06
CA LEU A 129 34.41 27.31 -45.19
C LEU A 129 35.34 28.35 -45.84
N TYR A 130 36.64 28.24 -45.58
CA TYR A 130 37.65 29.16 -46.10
C TYR A 130 37.85 29.00 -47.61
N LYS A 131 38.09 30.12 -48.28
CA LYS A 131 38.39 30.22 -49.71
C LYS A 131 39.83 30.62 -49.93
N GLU A 132 40.39 30.23 -51.07
CA GLU A 132 41.74 30.66 -51.46
C GLU A 132 41.82 32.20 -51.43
N GLY A 133 42.81 32.73 -50.72
CA GLY A 133 42.98 34.15 -50.42
C GLY A 133 42.62 34.55 -48.98
N ASP A 134 41.91 33.70 -48.23
CA ASP A 134 41.53 34.01 -46.84
C ASP A 134 42.73 33.90 -45.89
N THR A 135 42.75 34.74 -44.85
CA THR A 135 43.76 34.65 -43.79
C THR A 135 43.28 33.66 -42.73
N VAL A 136 44.06 32.62 -42.46
CA VAL A 136 43.71 31.53 -41.54
C VAL A 136 44.73 31.40 -40.42
N THR A 137 44.25 31.02 -39.24
CA THR A 137 45.08 30.72 -38.08
C THR A 137 44.57 29.44 -37.41
N PHE A 138 45.42 28.43 -37.27
CA PHE A 138 45.07 27.17 -36.59
C PHE A 138 46.30 26.41 -36.11
N THR A 139 46.11 25.47 -35.18
CA THR A 139 47.19 24.66 -34.62
C THR A 139 47.21 23.28 -35.24
N ILE A 140 48.38 22.81 -35.67
CA ILE A 140 48.53 21.46 -36.23
C ILE A 140 48.64 20.44 -35.08
N ARG A 141 47.93 19.31 -35.18
CA ARG A 141 47.95 18.24 -34.17
C ARG A 141 49.09 17.22 -34.38
N GLY A 142 49.51 17.00 -35.62
CA GLY A 142 50.49 15.96 -36.00
C GLY A 142 51.58 16.44 -36.96
N GLY A 143 52.46 15.51 -37.36
CA GLY A 143 53.45 15.74 -38.41
C GLY A 143 54.60 16.68 -38.05
N TYR A 144 55.27 17.21 -39.09
CA TYR A 144 56.41 18.11 -38.93
C TYR A 144 55.93 19.48 -38.42
N GLY A 145 56.24 19.78 -37.16
CA GLY A 145 55.74 20.96 -36.44
C GLY A 145 54.37 20.74 -35.80
N ALA A 146 54.20 19.63 -35.07
CA ALA A 146 53.05 19.38 -34.20
C ALA A 146 52.96 20.42 -33.06
N ASN A 147 51.73 20.78 -32.69
CA ASN A 147 51.39 21.85 -31.74
C ASN A 147 51.92 23.24 -32.13
N VAL A 148 52.28 23.44 -33.40
CA VAL A 148 52.68 24.75 -33.92
C VAL A 148 51.46 25.44 -34.49
N GLU A 149 51.27 26.69 -34.09
CA GLU A 149 50.30 27.60 -34.69
C GLU A 149 50.75 27.99 -36.10
N VAL A 150 49.88 27.78 -37.07
CA VAL A 150 50.06 28.19 -38.45
C VAL A 150 49.22 29.42 -38.67
N HIS A 151 49.87 30.49 -39.12
CA HIS A 151 49.21 31.73 -39.53
C HIS A 151 49.63 32.09 -40.95
N GLY A 152 48.67 32.45 -41.79
CA GLY A 152 48.94 32.99 -43.12
C GLY A 152 47.77 32.90 -44.08
N THR A 153 48.02 33.22 -45.34
CA THR A 153 47.01 33.18 -46.40
C THR A 153 46.81 31.75 -46.90
N PHE A 154 45.58 31.26 -46.88
CA PHE A 154 45.20 30.00 -47.51
C PHE A 154 45.33 30.14 -49.03
N MET A 155 46.21 29.35 -49.65
CA MET A 155 46.55 29.50 -51.06
C MET A 155 45.97 28.42 -51.96
N ARG A 156 45.94 27.17 -51.49
CA ARG A 156 45.54 26.03 -52.32
C ARG A 156 45.11 24.83 -51.50
N LEU A 157 44.09 24.11 -51.98
CA LEU A 157 43.62 22.86 -51.41
C LEU A 157 43.86 21.69 -52.36
N SER A 158 44.31 20.56 -51.82
CA SER A 158 44.27 19.25 -52.47
C SER A 158 43.65 18.22 -51.51
N PRO A 159 43.26 17.02 -51.99
CA PRO A 159 42.66 16.00 -51.14
C PRO A 159 43.55 15.55 -49.97
N GLU A 160 44.87 15.63 -50.11
CA GLU A 160 45.81 15.18 -49.08
C GLU A 160 46.48 16.32 -48.30
N ARG A 161 46.54 17.52 -48.87
CA ARG A 161 47.33 18.64 -48.32
C ARG A 161 46.68 19.98 -48.60
N LEU A 162 46.91 20.93 -47.70
CA LEU A 162 46.58 22.34 -47.93
C LEU A 162 47.83 23.21 -47.82
N ARG A 163 47.83 24.34 -48.54
CA ARG A 163 48.92 25.31 -48.53
C ARG A 163 48.50 26.59 -47.81
N VAL A 164 49.24 26.95 -46.77
CA VAL A 164 49.13 28.25 -46.08
C VAL A 164 50.45 28.99 -46.23
N GLY A 165 50.43 30.14 -46.90
CA GLY A 165 51.64 30.85 -47.32
C GLY A 165 52.61 29.93 -48.08
N ASN A 166 53.80 29.71 -47.53
CA ASN A 166 54.80 28.82 -48.11
C ASN A 166 54.82 27.40 -47.52
N ARG A 167 53.92 27.07 -46.59
CA ARG A 167 53.91 25.77 -45.91
C ARG A 167 52.83 24.86 -46.49
N TRP A 168 53.21 23.62 -46.80
CA TRP A 168 52.28 22.52 -47.07
C TRP A 168 52.01 21.76 -45.78
N ILE A 169 50.73 21.51 -45.49
CA ILE A 169 50.26 20.81 -44.29
C ILE A 169 49.45 19.61 -44.75
N ASN A 170 49.71 18.43 -44.19
CA ASN A 170 48.92 17.25 -44.53
C ASN A 170 47.55 17.32 -43.84
N HIS A 171 46.53 16.86 -44.54
CA HIS A 171 45.16 16.74 -44.02
C HIS A 171 45.11 15.93 -42.71
N ARG A 172 45.87 14.82 -42.64
CA ARG A 172 45.95 13.95 -41.44
C ARG A 172 46.51 14.64 -40.19
N ASP A 173 47.25 15.73 -40.37
CA ASP A 173 47.89 16.47 -39.28
C ASP A 173 46.93 17.52 -38.68
N LEU A 174 45.78 17.77 -39.31
CA LEU A 174 44.74 18.67 -38.82
C LEU A 174 43.85 17.95 -37.80
N ASP A 175 43.36 18.69 -36.81
CA ASP A 175 42.21 18.22 -36.06
C ASP A 175 40.94 18.30 -36.93
N ALA A 176 39.94 17.52 -36.56
CA ALA A 176 38.76 17.36 -37.38
C ALA A 176 37.78 18.55 -37.34
N ASP A 177 37.94 19.50 -36.38
CA ASP A 177 37.21 20.78 -36.42
C ASP A 177 37.88 21.73 -37.42
N THR A 178 39.21 21.85 -37.39
CA THR A 178 39.98 22.65 -38.36
C THR A 178 39.84 22.12 -39.78
N SER A 179 39.89 20.79 -39.97
CA SER A 179 39.73 20.18 -41.29
C SER A 179 38.36 20.51 -41.91
N ALA A 180 37.31 20.51 -41.08
CA ALA A 180 35.98 20.90 -41.52
C ALA A 180 35.87 22.37 -41.98
N CYS A 181 36.83 23.24 -41.68
CA CYS A 181 36.86 24.61 -42.20
C CYS A 181 37.47 24.72 -43.62
N PHE A 182 38.11 23.66 -44.12
CA PHE A 182 38.73 23.65 -45.46
C PHE A 182 38.09 22.65 -46.41
N TYR A 183 37.67 21.48 -45.92
CA TYR A 183 37.12 20.41 -46.75
C TYR A 183 35.59 20.43 -46.71
N ALA A 184 34.95 20.62 -47.86
CA ALA A 184 33.49 20.82 -47.98
C ALA A 184 32.66 19.63 -47.47
N ASP A 185 33.08 18.39 -47.75
CA ASP A 185 32.35 17.19 -47.31
C ASP A 185 32.38 17.07 -45.78
N GLU A 186 33.51 17.38 -45.15
CA GLU A 186 33.65 17.38 -43.70
C GLU A 186 32.92 18.56 -43.05
N ASN A 187 32.94 19.73 -43.71
CA ASN A 187 32.18 20.91 -43.29
C ASN A 187 30.68 20.59 -43.18
N ALA A 188 30.10 20.04 -44.25
CA ALA A 188 28.69 19.70 -44.30
C ALA A 188 28.33 18.70 -43.19
N ARG A 189 29.15 17.64 -43.02
CA ARG A 189 28.95 16.66 -41.95
C ARG A 189 29.02 17.30 -40.56
N ARG A 190 30.03 18.15 -40.29
CA ARG A 190 30.19 18.78 -38.97
C ARG A 190 29.10 19.79 -38.66
N ILE A 191 28.63 20.53 -39.65
CA ILE A 191 27.49 21.44 -39.50
C ILE A 191 26.24 20.65 -39.14
N GLU A 192 25.96 19.55 -39.85
CA GLU A 192 24.82 18.69 -39.56
C GLU A 192 24.90 18.07 -38.15
N GLU A 193 26.05 17.48 -37.79
CA GLU A 193 26.29 16.92 -36.46
C GLU A 193 26.12 17.98 -35.34
N TYR A 194 26.61 19.20 -35.58
CA TYR A 194 26.45 20.31 -34.63
C TYR A 194 24.97 20.64 -34.43
N ILE A 195 24.22 20.81 -35.52
CA ILE A 195 22.79 21.13 -35.50
C ILE A 195 22.01 20.01 -34.79
N ILE A 196 22.28 18.74 -35.10
CA ILE A 196 21.64 17.60 -34.44
C ILE A 196 21.92 17.61 -32.93
N ARG A 197 23.18 17.83 -32.54
CA ARG A 197 23.59 17.85 -31.13
C ARG A 197 22.93 18.99 -30.36
N GLU A 198 22.94 20.21 -30.90
CA GLU A 198 22.33 21.35 -30.22
C GLU A 198 20.81 21.25 -30.17
N ASN A 199 20.16 20.72 -31.22
CA ASN A 199 18.74 20.38 -31.18
C ASN A 199 18.44 19.33 -30.11
N SER A 200 19.24 18.26 -30.01
CA SER A 200 19.06 17.22 -29.00
C SER A 200 19.21 17.76 -27.57
N LYS A 201 20.20 18.64 -27.33
CA LYS A 201 20.33 19.35 -26.05
C LYS A 201 19.12 20.24 -25.77
N TYR A 202 18.60 20.90 -26.80
CA TYR A 202 17.42 21.74 -26.68
C TYR A 202 16.17 20.93 -26.33
N ASP A 203 15.96 19.80 -27.01
CA ASP A 203 14.89 18.85 -26.72
C ASP A 203 15.00 18.29 -25.31
N ALA A 204 16.21 17.97 -24.85
CA ALA A 204 16.46 17.53 -23.49
C ALA A 204 16.10 18.62 -22.46
N ARG A 205 16.39 19.89 -22.74
CA ARG A 205 15.99 21.02 -21.88
C ARG A 205 14.47 21.16 -21.78
N ILE A 206 13.76 21.00 -22.90
CA ILE A 206 12.30 21.01 -22.95
C ILE A 206 11.73 19.84 -22.13
N ALA A 207 12.25 18.63 -22.36
CA ALA A 207 11.81 17.42 -21.67
C ALA A 207 12.03 17.51 -20.15
N ASN A 208 13.20 17.99 -19.71
CA ASN A 208 13.49 18.19 -18.30
C ASN A 208 12.55 19.23 -17.66
N TYR A 209 12.29 20.34 -18.36
CA TYR A 209 11.34 21.35 -17.88
C TYR A 209 9.94 20.76 -17.68
N ILE A 210 9.41 20.04 -18.67
CA ILE A 210 8.09 19.40 -18.58
C ILE A 210 8.08 18.37 -17.45
N PHE A 211 9.14 17.57 -17.33
CA PHE A 211 9.26 16.56 -16.28
C PHE A 211 9.23 17.20 -14.88
N ASP A 212 10.07 18.20 -14.63
CA ASP A 212 10.16 18.86 -13.32
C ASP A 212 8.85 19.54 -12.93
N GLU A 213 8.22 20.28 -13.85
CA GLU A 213 6.93 20.91 -13.60
C GLU A 213 5.82 19.89 -13.37
N LYS A 214 5.84 18.77 -14.11
CA LYS A 214 4.89 17.67 -13.89
C LYS A 214 5.06 17.07 -12.51
N GLN A 215 6.28 16.77 -12.07
CA GLN A 215 6.54 16.22 -10.73
C GLN A 215 6.02 17.16 -9.62
N MET A 216 6.12 18.48 -9.80
CA MET A 216 5.68 19.46 -8.81
C MET A 216 4.16 19.69 -8.81
N ARG A 217 3.53 19.81 -10.00
CA ARG A 217 2.13 20.23 -10.12
C ARG A 217 1.13 19.07 -10.12
N LEU A 218 1.52 17.91 -10.65
CA LEU A 218 0.62 16.76 -10.82
C LEU A 218 -0.05 16.30 -9.52
N PRO A 219 0.66 16.20 -8.37
CA PRO A 219 0.01 15.85 -7.10
C PRO A 219 -1.12 16.81 -6.70
N GLY A 220 -0.95 18.11 -6.98
CA GLY A 220 -1.97 19.12 -6.73
C GLY A 220 -3.20 18.95 -7.63
N GLU A 221 -2.99 18.57 -8.89
CA GLU A 221 -4.09 18.28 -9.83
C GLU A 221 -4.86 17.02 -9.44
N PHE A 222 -4.19 15.98 -8.93
CA PHE A 222 -4.86 14.80 -8.38
C PHE A 222 -5.78 15.15 -7.20
N LEU A 223 -5.30 15.98 -6.27
CA LEU A 223 -6.12 16.45 -5.15
C LEU A 223 -7.37 17.20 -5.64
N LYS A 224 -7.24 18.09 -6.64
CA LYS A 224 -8.38 18.79 -7.25
C LYS A 224 -9.35 17.84 -7.96
N ALA A 225 -8.83 16.75 -8.53
CA ALA A 225 -9.60 15.76 -9.28
C ALA A 225 -10.25 14.65 -8.41
N ASN A 226 -10.35 14.84 -7.09
CA ASN A 226 -10.92 13.88 -6.12
C ASN A 226 -10.08 12.61 -5.90
N TYR A 227 -8.77 12.71 -6.07
CA TYR A 227 -7.82 11.66 -5.69
C TYR A 227 -7.07 12.04 -4.42
N VAL A 228 -6.68 11.02 -3.68
CA VAL A 228 -5.94 11.14 -2.42
C VAL A 228 -4.89 10.04 -2.32
N PRO A 229 -3.80 10.24 -1.56
CA PRO A 229 -2.76 9.23 -1.44
C PRO A 229 -3.27 7.93 -0.78
N ASP A 230 -2.87 6.78 -1.30
CA ASP A 230 -3.22 5.47 -0.75
C ASP A 230 -2.44 5.17 0.54
N LEU A 231 -3.09 5.33 1.70
CA LEU A 231 -2.48 5.12 3.01
C LEU A 231 -1.97 3.68 3.23
N ARG A 232 -2.38 2.71 2.41
CA ARG A 232 -1.86 1.34 2.46
C ARG A 232 -0.43 1.23 1.92
N LYS A 233 0.02 2.20 1.13
CA LYS A 233 1.33 2.21 0.48
C LYS A 233 2.30 3.10 1.26
N LYS A 234 3.46 2.54 1.64
CA LYS A 234 4.47 3.20 2.48
C LYS A 234 4.94 4.58 1.97
N ASN A 235 5.00 4.76 0.65
CA ASN A 235 5.51 5.96 0.00
C ASN A 235 4.40 6.88 -0.56
N ALA A 236 3.14 6.60 -0.25
CA ALA A 236 2.04 7.45 -0.67
C ALA A 236 2.07 8.77 0.10
N SER A 237 2.02 9.88 -0.63
CA SER A 237 2.07 11.23 -0.07
C SER A 237 1.40 12.21 -1.01
N THR A 238 0.92 13.33 -0.48
CA THR A 238 0.34 14.43 -1.26
C THR A 238 1.33 15.11 -2.19
N LYS A 239 2.60 14.71 -2.13
CA LYS A 239 3.69 15.18 -3.00
C LYS A 239 4.13 14.15 -4.02
N ASN A 240 3.59 12.92 -3.99
CA ASN A 240 4.04 11.85 -4.85
C ASN A 240 3.36 11.96 -6.23
N PRO A 241 4.10 12.12 -7.34
CA PRO A 241 3.48 12.25 -8.66
C PRO A 241 3.15 10.90 -9.31
N ASN A 242 3.56 9.76 -8.74
CA ASN A 242 3.27 8.45 -9.30
C ASN A 242 1.78 8.10 -9.15
N LEU A 243 1.10 7.82 -10.27
CA LEU A 243 -0.31 7.49 -10.35
C LEU A 243 -0.72 6.33 -9.44
N ASP A 244 0.11 5.30 -9.32
CA ASP A 244 -0.22 4.12 -8.52
C ASP A 244 -0.31 4.43 -7.02
N MET A 245 0.20 5.57 -6.56
CA MET A 245 0.17 5.96 -5.16
C MET A 245 -1.11 6.69 -4.76
N TRP A 246 -2.07 6.80 -5.69
CA TRP A 246 -3.32 7.53 -5.50
C TRP A 246 -4.52 6.62 -5.66
N ILE A 247 -5.51 6.85 -4.81
CA ILE A 247 -6.82 6.22 -4.87
C ILE A 247 -7.90 7.29 -4.91
N THR A 248 -9.11 6.88 -5.27
CA THR A 248 -10.24 7.81 -5.25
C THR A 248 -10.58 8.17 -3.80
N ARG A 249 -11.10 9.38 -3.59
CA ARG A 249 -11.65 9.79 -2.30
C ARG A 249 -12.69 8.80 -1.76
N LYS A 250 -13.51 8.21 -2.64
CA LYS A 250 -14.51 7.21 -2.28
C LYS A 250 -13.88 5.95 -1.71
N GLU A 251 -12.94 5.38 -2.44
CA GLU A 251 -12.20 4.20 -1.99
C GLU A 251 -11.48 4.46 -0.66
N ALA A 252 -10.88 5.65 -0.48
CA ALA A 252 -10.23 6.01 0.78
C ALA A 252 -11.21 6.05 1.96
N VAL A 253 -12.43 6.58 1.78
CA VAL A 253 -13.46 6.56 2.82
C VAL A 253 -13.91 5.14 3.12
N ASP A 254 -14.17 4.34 2.09
CA ASP A 254 -14.66 2.97 2.28
C ASP A 254 -13.63 2.11 3.03
N ILE A 255 -12.34 2.19 2.67
CA ILE A 255 -11.25 1.50 3.37
C ILE A 255 -11.18 1.91 4.85
N LEU A 256 -11.18 3.22 5.13
CA LEU A 256 -11.08 3.70 6.50
C LEU A 256 -12.35 3.41 7.31
N TYR A 257 -13.51 3.40 6.65
CA TYR A 257 -14.78 3.06 7.27
C TYR A 257 -14.80 1.62 7.74
N GLU A 258 -14.39 0.69 6.87
CA GLU A 258 -14.27 -0.72 7.22
C GLU A 258 -13.23 -0.94 8.33
N LEU A 259 -12.06 -0.30 8.22
CA LEU A 259 -11.00 -0.41 9.22
C LEU A 259 -11.45 0.11 10.59
N GLN A 260 -12.08 1.28 10.63
CA GLN A 260 -12.53 1.89 11.88
C GLN A 260 -13.70 1.11 12.49
N ARG A 261 -14.63 0.60 11.69
CA ARG A 261 -15.68 -0.31 12.17
C ARG A 261 -15.11 -1.58 12.78
N LYS A 262 -14.06 -2.15 12.18
CA LYS A 262 -13.41 -3.33 12.74
C LYS A 262 -12.75 -3.02 14.09
N ILE A 263 -11.92 -1.97 14.14
CA ILE A 263 -11.18 -1.60 15.35
C ILE A 263 -12.13 -1.23 16.49
N GLU A 264 -13.12 -0.37 16.23
CA GLU A 264 -14.08 0.03 17.25
C GLU A 264 -15.04 -1.12 17.58
N GLY A 265 -15.39 -1.96 16.61
CA GLY A 265 -16.26 -3.12 16.80
C GLY A 265 -15.63 -4.15 17.73
N ASP A 266 -14.33 -4.44 17.58
CA ASP A 266 -13.60 -5.34 18.46
C ASP A 266 -13.54 -4.81 19.90
N LYS A 267 -13.35 -3.48 20.07
CA LYS A 267 -13.36 -2.83 21.39
C LYS A 267 -14.75 -2.87 22.04
N LEU A 268 -15.78 -2.50 21.28
CA LEU A 268 -17.17 -2.49 21.75
C LEU A 268 -17.62 -3.90 22.09
N ARG A 269 -17.35 -4.89 21.23
CA ARG A 269 -17.64 -6.30 21.49
C ARG A 269 -17.02 -6.74 22.81
N LYS A 270 -15.73 -6.49 23.02
CA LYS A 270 -15.06 -6.84 24.28
C LYS A 270 -15.74 -6.20 25.49
N SER A 271 -16.02 -4.90 25.43
CA SER A 271 -16.63 -4.13 26.53
C SER A 271 -18.07 -4.57 26.83
N ILE A 272 -18.91 -4.68 25.80
CA ILE A 272 -20.32 -5.06 25.91
C ILE A 272 -20.44 -6.53 26.32
N SER A 273 -19.64 -7.44 25.75
CA SER A 273 -19.60 -8.85 26.17
C SER A 273 -19.28 -8.98 27.65
N GLU A 274 -18.22 -8.33 28.13
CA GLU A 274 -17.84 -8.39 29.54
C GLU A 274 -18.96 -7.88 30.45
N LYS A 275 -19.61 -6.77 30.07
CA LYS A 275 -20.73 -6.21 30.82
C LYS A 275 -21.95 -7.13 30.84
N LYS A 276 -22.35 -7.67 29.69
CA LYS A 276 -23.55 -8.53 29.58
C LYS A 276 -23.36 -9.88 30.24
N PHE A 277 -22.24 -10.56 29.98
CA PHE A 277 -21.99 -11.87 30.58
C PHE A 277 -21.84 -11.81 32.10
N LYS A 278 -21.13 -10.81 32.64
CA LYS A 278 -21.05 -10.62 34.10
C LYS A 278 -22.42 -10.31 34.74
N ALA A 279 -23.28 -9.57 34.04
CA ALA A 279 -24.64 -9.28 34.53
C ALA A 279 -25.54 -10.52 34.57
N MET A 280 -25.26 -11.53 33.74
CA MET A 280 -25.97 -12.81 33.69
C MET A 280 -25.27 -13.93 34.49
N GLU A 281 -24.33 -13.58 35.37
CA GLU A 281 -23.58 -14.55 36.20
C GLU A 281 -22.72 -15.55 35.40
N TYR A 282 -22.12 -15.09 34.30
CA TYR A 282 -21.09 -15.83 33.56
C TYR A 282 -19.68 -15.33 33.92
N GLU A 283 -18.70 -16.24 33.94
CA GLU A 283 -17.28 -15.95 34.10
C GLU A 283 -16.48 -16.50 32.90
N TRP A 284 -15.43 -15.78 32.49
CA TRP A 284 -14.57 -16.17 31.39
C TRP A 284 -13.57 -17.24 31.84
N VAL A 285 -13.67 -18.44 31.28
CA VAL A 285 -12.75 -19.55 31.56
C VAL A 285 -11.60 -19.49 30.57
N ALA A 286 -10.42 -19.07 31.03
CA ALA A 286 -9.24 -18.87 30.19
C ALA A 286 -8.78 -20.14 29.45
N ASP A 287 -8.84 -21.29 30.12
CA ASP A 287 -8.38 -22.57 29.59
C ASP A 287 -9.23 -23.06 28.41
N LYS A 288 -10.55 -22.80 28.48
CA LYS A 288 -11.51 -23.17 27.43
C LYS A 288 -11.81 -22.03 26.45
N LYS A 289 -11.36 -20.82 26.75
CA LYS A 289 -11.62 -19.58 25.99
C LYS A 289 -13.12 -19.36 25.74
N GLU A 290 -13.92 -19.53 26.78
CA GLU A 290 -15.35 -19.36 26.71
C GLU A 290 -15.94 -18.73 27.96
N TRP A 291 -17.05 -18.01 27.78
CA TRP A 291 -17.93 -17.59 28.86
C TRP A 291 -18.77 -18.77 29.30
N MET A 292 -18.67 -19.14 30.57
CA MET A 292 -19.48 -20.20 31.18
C MET A 292 -20.26 -19.64 32.38
N PRO A 293 -21.48 -20.12 32.65
CA PRO A 293 -22.18 -19.77 33.87
C PRO A 293 -21.37 -20.16 35.11
N ILE A 294 -21.42 -19.32 36.15
CA ILE A 294 -20.67 -19.53 37.39
C ILE A 294 -20.99 -20.89 38.02
N TYR A 295 -22.25 -21.34 37.99
CA TYR A 295 -22.63 -22.64 38.57
C TYR A 295 -21.91 -23.83 37.91
N ILE A 296 -21.70 -23.80 36.59
CA ILE A 296 -20.96 -24.87 35.87
C ILE A 296 -19.47 -24.79 36.19
N ILE A 297 -18.93 -23.59 36.32
CA ILE A 297 -17.54 -23.39 36.69
C ILE A 297 -17.28 -23.95 38.09
N GLU A 298 -18.18 -23.70 39.03
CA GLU A 298 -18.12 -24.24 40.39
C GLU A 298 -18.20 -25.77 40.39
N GLU A 299 -19.11 -26.36 39.61
CA GLU A 299 -19.19 -27.83 39.43
C GLU A 299 -17.88 -28.42 38.91
N MET A 300 -17.27 -27.81 37.88
CA MET A 300 -15.98 -28.26 37.36
C MET A 300 -14.85 -28.14 38.39
N ARG A 301 -14.78 -27.02 39.12
CA ARG A 301 -13.78 -26.80 40.18
C ARG A 301 -13.93 -27.82 41.31
N GLU A 302 -15.16 -28.17 41.67
CA GLU A 302 -15.44 -29.23 42.64
C GLU A 302 -15.04 -30.61 42.13
N GLU A 303 -15.31 -30.94 40.88
CA GLU A 303 -14.88 -32.20 40.28
C GLU A 303 -13.35 -32.33 40.24
N GLU A 304 -12.65 -31.25 39.90
CA GLU A 304 -11.18 -31.20 39.95
C GLU A 304 -10.66 -31.41 41.37
N ARG A 305 -11.26 -30.74 42.37
CA ARG A 305 -10.95 -30.99 43.78
C ARG A 305 -11.18 -32.44 44.19
N ARG A 306 -12.32 -33.04 43.81
CA ARG A 306 -12.60 -34.47 44.10
C ARG A 306 -11.58 -35.40 43.44
N LYS A 307 -11.15 -35.10 42.20
CA LYS A 307 -10.11 -35.85 41.49
C LYS A 307 -8.74 -35.71 42.18
N GLN A 308 -8.38 -34.51 42.65
CA GLN A 308 -7.15 -34.26 43.39
C GLN A 308 -7.14 -34.96 44.77
N GLU A 309 -8.25 -34.91 45.50
CA GLU A 309 -8.42 -35.59 46.79
C GLU A 309 -8.36 -37.13 46.61
N ALA A 310 -8.96 -37.66 45.54
CA ALA A 310 -8.86 -39.09 45.20
C ALA A 310 -7.41 -39.48 44.85
N ALA A 311 -6.71 -38.68 44.05
CA ALA A 311 -5.31 -38.90 43.66
C ALA A 311 -4.36 -38.88 44.88
N GLN A 312 -4.58 -37.96 45.83
CA GLN A 312 -3.82 -37.90 47.09
C GLN A 312 -4.06 -39.12 47.99
N ARG A 313 -5.29 -39.65 48.05
CA ARG A 313 -5.59 -40.88 48.80
C ARG A 313 -4.91 -42.11 48.20
N THR A 314 -4.79 -42.19 46.88
CA THR A 314 -4.02 -43.27 46.21
C THR A 314 -2.51 -43.12 46.35
N ALA A 315 -1.97 -41.91 46.51
CA ALA A 315 -0.53 -41.68 46.68
C ALA A 315 -0.04 -41.84 48.15
N GLY A 316 -0.93 -41.73 49.13
CA GLY A 316 -0.62 -41.93 50.56
C GLY A 316 -0.80 -43.35 51.09
N GLY A 317 -1.12 -44.31 50.22
CA GLY A 317 -1.50 -45.68 50.57
C GLY A 317 -0.49 -46.76 50.20
N ASP A 318 0.82 -46.49 50.30
CA ASP A 318 1.85 -47.55 50.23
C ASP A 318 3.00 -47.21 51.21
N GLY A 319 2.75 -47.50 52.48
CA GLY A 319 3.72 -47.44 53.57
C GLY A 319 3.51 -48.65 54.49
N MET A 320 3.85 -49.84 54.00
CA MET A 320 3.90 -51.08 54.78
C MET A 320 4.84 -50.93 55.99
N PRO A 321 4.45 -51.30 57.22
CA PRO A 321 5.39 -51.48 58.32
C PRO A 321 6.10 -52.84 58.17
N MET A 322 7.43 -52.80 58.10
CA MET A 322 8.28 -53.99 58.15
C MET A 322 8.23 -54.62 59.55
N ASP A 323 7.93 -55.91 59.56
CA ASP A 323 8.09 -56.87 60.65
C ASP A 323 9.57 -57.20 60.88
N GLY A 324 9.99 -57.38 62.14
CA GLY A 324 11.30 -57.95 62.47
C GLY A 324 11.98 -57.50 63.77
N GLY A 325 11.73 -58.25 64.86
CA GLY A 325 12.81 -58.84 65.68
C GLY A 325 13.39 -58.08 66.89
N ASP A 326 13.08 -58.61 68.08
CA ASP A 326 13.87 -58.74 69.33
C ASP A 326 15.18 -57.94 69.52
N MET A 327 15.27 -57.15 70.61
CA MET A 327 16.11 -57.42 71.82
C MET A 327 16.13 -56.21 72.81
N PRO A 328 16.55 -56.40 74.09
CA PRO A 328 15.95 -55.80 75.29
C PRO A 328 16.71 -54.57 75.85
N PRO A 329 16.20 -53.88 76.89
CA PRO A 329 16.74 -52.59 77.31
C PRO A 329 17.89 -52.75 78.30
N PRO A 330 18.94 -51.91 78.23
CA PRO A 330 19.82 -51.69 79.36
C PRO A 330 19.45 -50.39 80.10
N MET A 331 19.78 -50.40 81.39
CA MET A 331 19.44 -49.45 82.45
C MET A 331 19.96 -48.03 82.26
#